data_AF-A0A7S0THZ1-F1
#
_entry.id   AF-A0A7S0THZ1-F1
#
_cell.length_a   1.000
_cell.length_b   1.000
_cell.length_c   1.000
_cell.angle_alpha   90.00
_cell.angle_beta   90.00
_cell.angle_gamma   90.00
#
_symmetry.space_group_name_H-M   'P 1'
#
loop_
_entity.id
_entity.type
_entity.pdbx_description
1 polymer ?
#
loop_
_entity_poly.entity_id
_entity_poly.type
_entity_poly.pdbx_seq_one_letter_code
_entity_poly.pdbx_strand_id
1 'polypeptide(L)'
;MPSRKKAQGKARKAAKAEKAEEEGKKQSAVGANNEQQALGAQIQRLQLQDLFSEHDDDTTGDDCLHGHTLLPEDDVAHQFMKSFMGHYYDAVNADGRKLGPDKFHAAIKATDEDLGIQTTENEVRMDWVLSFLYGLGAQFILDDSESRARMHAEIACFFELLKCATFGTEQPEFFETQIADIHTLVSFYRKKIPCSCLDEKYEEVKSVSKVGLCRNLNCSLPGHLVKRSKMLYCTACGTTNYCSRECQVEDWKRHKKT
;
A
#
# COMPACT_ATOMS: atom_id res chain seq x y z
N MET A 1 -12.45 -69.63 20.01
CA MET A 1 -11.80 -68.33 20.27
C MET A 1 -11.33 -67.74 18.95
N PRO A 2 -11.70 -66.50 18.56
CA PRO A 2 -11.29 -65.92 17.30
C PRO A 2 -9.77 -65.72 17.28
N SER A 3 -9.11 -66.25 16.24
CA SER A 3 -7.66 -66.16 16.07
C SER A 3 -7.19 -64.70 16.10
N ARG A 4 -6.22 -64.40 16.97
CA ARG A 4 -5.59 -63.08 17.22
C ARG A 4 -5.18 -62.36 15.92
N LYS A 5 -4.88 -63.12 14.85
CA LYS A 5 -4.56 -62.60 13.51
C LYS A 5 -5.74 -61.91 12.80
N LYS A 6 -6.99 -62.34 13.03
CA LYS A 6 -8.18 -61.70 12.42
C LYS A 6 -8.50 -60.33 13.03
N ALA A 7 -8.28 -60.16 14.33
CA ALA A 7 -8.51 -58.88 15.02
C ALA A 7 -7.51 -57.80 14.55
N GLN A 8 -6.24 -58.17 14.41
CA GLN A 8 -5.17 -57.25 13.99
C GLN A 8 -5.33 -56.76 12.54
N GLY A 9 -5.85 -57.60 11.64
CA GLY A 9 -6.17 -57.22 10.27
C GLY A 9 -7.34 -56.22 10.15
N LYS A 10 -8.34 -56.31 11.04
CA LYS A 10 -9.48 -55.37 11.08
C LYS A 10 -9.04 -53.97 11.55
N ALA A 11 -8.22 -53.89 12.60
CA ALA A 11 -7.69 -52.62 13.10
C ALA A 11 -6.83 -51.88 12.06
N ARG A 12 -5.99 -52.61 11.31
CA ARG A 12 -5.15 -52.00 10.26
C ARG A 12 -5.96 -51.50 9.06
N LYS A 13 -7.10 -52.12 8.74
CA LYS A 13 -8.01 -51.62 7.69
C LYS A 13 -8.76 -50.36 8.13
N ALA A 14 -9.21 -50.29 9.39
CA ALA A 14 -9.88 -49.10 9.93
C ALA A 14 -8.95 -47.87 9.94
N ALA A 15 -7.72 -48.02 10.46
CA ALA A 15 -6.74 -46.93 10.50
C ALA A 15 -6.34 -46.43 9.09
N LYS A 16 -6.32 -47.31 8.09
CA LYS A 16 -6.03 -46.93 6.69
C LYS A 16 -7.21 -46.18 6.05
N ALA A 17 -8.45 -46.50 6.43
CA ALA A 17 -9.64 -45.80 5.96
C ALA A 17 -9.74 -44.40 6.58
N GLU A 18 -9.50 -44.26 7.89
CA GLU A 18 -9.49 -42.96 8.57
C GLU A 18 -8.42 -42.03 8.01
N LYS A 19 -7.21 -42.54 7.76
CA LYS A 19 -6.13 -41.74 7.16
C LYS A 19 -6.46 -41.25 5.74
N ALA A 20 -7.11 -42.09 4.93
CA ALA A 20 -7.53 -41.71 3.58
C ALA A 20 -8.65 -40.66 3.60
N GLU A 21 -9.56 -40.74 4.57
CA GLU A 21 -10.63 -39.74 4.75
C GLU A 21 -10.07 -38.39 5.22
N GLU A 22 -9.07 -38.40 6.12
CA GLU A 22 -8.40 -37.17 6.59
C GLU A 22 -7.58 -36.50 5.47
N GLU A 23 -6.86 -37.28 4.65
CA GLU A 23 -6.12 -36.78 3.49
C GLU A 23 -7.06 -36.19 2.43
N GLY A 24 -8.22 -36.81 2.19
CA GLY A 24 -9.25 -36.28 1.28
C GLY A 24 -9.84 -34.95 1.77
N LYS A 25 -10.13 -34.81 3.07
CA LYS A 25 -10.62 -33.55 3.67
C LYS A 25 -9.57 -32.43 3.59
N LYS A 26 -8.29 -32.74 3.80
CA LYS A 26 -7.19 -31.78 3.65
C LYS A 26 -7.02 -31.30 2.21
N GLN A 27 -7.12 -32.18 1.22
CA GLN A 27 -7.05 -31.78 -0.20
C GLN A 27 -8.23 -30.91 -0.63
N SER A 28 -9.45 -31.24 -0.19
CA SER A 28 -10.63 -30.43 -0.49
C SER A 28 -10.58 -29.04 0.14
N ALA A 29 -10.06 -28.91 1.36
CA ALA A 29 -9.90 -27.62 2.04
C ALA A 29 -8.85 -26.70 1.36
N VAL A 30 -7.76 -27.27 0.82
CA VAL A 30 -6.75 -26.51 0.07
C VAL A 30 -7.31 -25.99 -1.25
N GLY A 31 -8.11 -26.81 -1.96
CA GLY A 31 -8.76 -26.40 -3.21
C GLY A 31 -9.73 -25.22 -3.02
N ALA A 32 -10.60 -25.29 -2.01
CA ALA A 32 -11.57 -24.24 -1.72
C ALA A 32 -10.91 -22.91 -1.33
N ASN A 33 -9.79 -22.94 -0.61
CA ASN A 33 -9.07 -21.73 -0.21
C ASN A 33 -8.38 -21.04 -1.41
N ASN A 34 -7.82 -21.82 -2.33
CA ASN A 34 -7.20 -21.29 -3.54
C ASN A 34 -8.23 -20.64 -4.47
N GLU A 35 -9.42 -21.23 -4.62
CA GLU A 35 -10.51 -20.69 -5.45
C GLU A 35 -11.05 -19.38 -4.89
N GLN A 36 -11.17 -19.28 -3.57
CA GLN A 36 -11.61 -18.07 -2.89
C GLN A 36 -10.58 -16.93 -2.97
N GLN A 37 -9.28 -17.26 -2.92
CA GLN A 37 -8.20 -16.29 -3.15
C GLN A 37 -8.16 -15.79 -4.60
N ALA A 38 -8.33 -16.68 -5.57
CA ALA A 38 -8.38 -16.33 -6.99
C ALA A 38 -9.55 -15.39 -7.30
N LEU A 39 -10.73 -15.67 -6.74
CA LEU A 39 -11.90 -14.80 -6.89
C LEU A 39 -11.68 -13.41 -6.27
N GLY A 40 -11.01 -13.35 -5.10
CA GLY A 40 -10.66 -12.08 -4.46
C GLY A 40 -9.70 -11.22 -5.29
N ALA A 41 -8.69 -11.84 -5.90
CA ALA A 41 -7.77 -11.16 -6.82
C ALA A 41 -8.48 -10.67 -8.08
N GLN A 42 -9.40 -11.47 -8.64
CA GLN A 42 -10.18 -11.07 -9.82
C GLN A 42 -11.10 -9.88 -9.54
N ILE A 43 -11.76 -9.83 -8.37
CA ILE A 43 -12.59 -8.69 -7.97
C ILE A 43 -11.75 -7.41 -7.82
N GLN A 44 -10.56 -7.49 -7.22
CA GLN A 44 -9.68 -6.32 -7.10
C GLN A 44 -9.16 -5.84 -8.47
N ARG A 45 -8.86 -6.77 -9.39
CA ARG A 45 -8.47 -6.42 -10.77
C ARG A 45 -9.61 -5.72 -11.51
N LEU A 46 -10.86 -6.15 -11.31
CA LEU A 46 -12.03 -5.46 -11.85
C LEU A 46 -12.21 -4.07 -11.22
N GLN A 47 -12.00 -3.92 -9.91
CA GLN A 47 -12.04 -2.61 -9.25
C GLN A 47 -10.92 -1.66 -9.71
N LEU A 48 -9.76 -2.20 -10.12
CA LEU A 48 -8.71 -1.43 -10.78
C LEU A 48 -9.11 -1.07 -12.19
N GLN A 49 -9.75 -1.97 -12.94
CA GLN A 49 -10.30 -1.63 -14.24
C GLN A 49 -11.37 -0.54 -14.11
N ASP A 50 -12.28 -0.58 -13.14
CA ASP A 50 -13.26 0.48 -12.88
C ASP A 50 -12.60 1.81 -12.46
N LEU A 51 -11.42 1.77 -11.81
CA LEU A 51 -10.63 2.96 -11.51
C LEU A 51 -10.04 3.63 -12.77
N PHE A 52 -9.87 2.88 -13.85
CA PHE A 52 -9.34 3.36 -15.14
C PHE A 52 -10.40 3.41 -16.25
N SER A 53 -11.56 2.79 -16.04
CA SER A 53 -12.66 2.67 -17.00
C SER A 53 -13.65 3.78 -16.69
N GLU A 54 -13.35 4.94 -17.27
CA GLU A 54 -14.28 6.04 -17.61
C GLU A 54 -15.51 6.18 -16.71
N HIS A 55 -15.47 7.21 -15.86
CA HIS A 55 -16.70 7.90 -15.47
C HIS A 55 -17.34 8.47 -16.75
N ASP A 56 -18.39 7.83 -17.23
CA ASP A 56 -19.23 8.32 -18.33
C ASP A 56 -19.85 9.69 -17.98
N ASP A 57 -19.22 10.75 -18.51
CA ASP A 57 -19.79 11.87 -19.29
C ASP A 57 -21.13 12.54 -18.84
N ASP A 58 -21.40 12.70 -17.54
CA ASP A 58 -22.54 13.54 -17.08
C ASP A 58 -22.24 14.46 -15.88
N THR A 59 -20.97 14.78 -15.62
CA THR A 59 -20.58 15.88 -14.73
C THR A 59 -20.09 17.07 -15.55
N THR A 60 -21.00 17.97 -15.91
CA THR A 60 -20.70 19.25 -16.57
C THR A 60 -20.04 20.27 -15.63
N GLY A 61 -19.25 19.82 -14.64
CA GLY A 61 -18.42 20.67 -13.80
C GLY A 61 -17.07 20.88 -14.46
N ASP A 62 -16.45 22.05 -14.27
CA ASP A 62 -15.04 22.26 -14.63
C ASP A 62 -14.16 21.29 -13.82
N ASP A 63 -13.99 20.07 -14.32
CA ASP A 63 -13.22 19.03 -13.63
C ASP A 63 -11.74 19.39 -13.70
N CYS A 64 -11.26 20.00 -12.62
CA CYS A 64 -9.86 20.33 -12.42
C CYS A 64 -9.03 19.04 -12.49
N LEU A 65 -8.07 18.94 -13.42
CA LEU A 65 -7.22 17.74 -13.54
C LEU A 65 -6.15 17.59 -12.43
N HIS A 66 -6.28 18.35 -11.34
CA HIS A 66 -5.40 18.31 -10.16
C HIS A 66 -3.89 18.26 -10.48
N GLY A 67 -3.43 19.07 -11.44
CA GLY A 67 -2.01 19.14 -11.83
C GLY A 67 -1.51 17.99 -12.72
N HIS A 68 -2.41 17.15 -13.21
CA HIS A 68 -2.11 16.07 -14.16
C HIS A 68 -2.47 16.48 -15.60
N THR A 69 -1.59 16.16 -16.56
CA THR A 69 -1.89 16.19 -18.00
C THR A 69 -2.48 14.86 -18.47
N LEU A 70 -3.75 14.82 -18.87
CA LEU A 70 -4.33 13.60 -19.46
C LEU A 70 -3.46 13.13 -20.63
N LEU A 71 -2.97 11.89 -20.56
CA LEU A 71 -2.31 11.25 -21.69
C LEU A 71 -3.30 10.34 -22.42
N PRO A 72 -3.12 10.14 -23.74
CA PRO A 72 -3.83 9.11 -24.47
C PRO A 72 -3.70 7.73 -23.79
N GLU A 73 -4.73 6.89 -23.88
CA GLU A 73 -4.71 5.55 -23.27
C GLU A 73 -3.58 4.65 -23.83
N ASP A 74 -3.20 4.89 -25.09
CA ASP A 74 -2.11 4.18 -25.77
C ASP A 74 -0.73 4.74 -25.41
N ASP A 75 -0.65 5.79 -24.59
CA ASP A 75 0.62 6.31 -24.12
C ASP A 75 1.34 5.31 -23.19
N VAL A 76 2.63 5.15 -23.44
CA VAL A 76 3.50 4.20 -22.72
C VAL A 76 3.50 4.45 -21.21
N ALA A 77 3.38 5.70 -20.77
CA ALA A 77 3.35 6.05 -19.36
C ALA A 77 2.01 5.66 -18.70
N HIS A 78 0.89 5.82 -19.41
CA HIS A 78 -0.41 5.31 -18.96
C HIS A 78 -0.38 3.78 -18.82
N GLN A 79 0.11 3.08 -19.84
CA GLN A 79 0.29 1.63 -19.81
C GLN A 79 1.21 1.18 -18.67
N PHE A 80 2.29 1.93 -18.42
CA PHE A 80 3.19 1.70 -17.30
C PHE A 80 2.43 1.74 -15.97
N MET A 81 1.68 2.80 -15.68
CA MET A 81 0.99 2.91 -14.39
C MET A 81 -0.07 1.83 -14.19
N LYS A 82 -0.83 1.50 -15.23
CA LYS A 82 -1.82 0.42 -15.18
C LYS A 82 -1.17 -0.93 -14.87
N SER A 83 -0.08 -1.26 -15.57
CA SER A 83 0.66 -2.51 -15.39
C SER A 83 1.38 -2.55 -14.03
N PHE A 84 2.07 -1.47 -13.65
CA PHE A 84 2.73 -1.31 -12.36
C PHE A 84 1.78 -1.50 -11.19
N MET A 85 0.60 -0.85 -11.21
CA MET A 85 -0.38 -1.02 -10.15
C MET A 85 -0.84 -2.47 -10.06
N GLY A 86 -1.15 -3.10 -11.20
CA GLY A 86 -1.51 -4.52 -11.26
C GLY A 86 -0.45 -5.43 -10.61
N HIS A 87 0.80 -5.32 -11.04
CA HIS A 87 1.92 -6.11 -10.51
C HIS A 87 2.20 -5.83 -9.03
N TYR A 88 2.05 -4.58 -8.60
CA TYR A 88 2.21 -4.20 -7.20
C TYR A 88 1.15 -4.87 -6.32
N TYR A 89 -0.12 -4.83 -6.71
CA TYR A 89 -1.18 -5.50 -5.95
C TYR A 89 -1.03 -7.01 -5.94
N ASP A 90 -0.65 -7.62 -7.07
CA ASP A 90 -0.38 -9.05 -7.14
C ASP A 90 0.76 -9.44 -6.17
N ALA A 91 1.84 -8.64 -6.11
CA ALA A 91 2.96 -8.85 -5.21
C ALA A 91 2.59 -8.67 -3.72
N VAL A 92 1.75 -7.68 -3.39
CA VAL A 92 1.24 -7.46 -2.04
C VAL A 92 0.32 -8.61 -1.60
N ASN A 93 -0.55 -9.07 -2.50
CA ASN A 93 -1.49 -10.16 -2.22
C ASN A 93 -0.77 -11.50 -2.02
N ALA A 94 0.29 -11.78 -2.80
CA ALA A 94 1.06 -13.01 -2.69
C ALA A 94 1.77 -13.18 -1.32
N ASP A 95 2.11 -12.09 -0.63
CA ASP A 95 2.81 -12.11 0.67
C ASP A 95 1.88 -11.79 1.85
N GLY A 96 0.58 -12.11 1.71
CA GLY A 96 -0.39 -11.92 2.78
C GLY A 96 -0.59 -10.45 3.17
N ARG A 97 -0.55 -9.54 2.19
CA ARG A 97 -0.74 -8.09 2.32
C ARG A 97 0.36 -7.35 3.09
N LYS A 98 1.58 -7.89 3.11
CA LYS A 98 2.73 -7.15 3.60
C LYS A 98 3.17 -6.12 2.57
N LEU A 99 3.12 -4.85 2.98
CA LEU A 99 3.73 -3.76 2.24
C LEU A 99 5.26 -3.79 2.45
N GLY A 100 6.02 -3.44 1.42
CA GLY A 100 7.46 -3.41 1.50
C GLY A 100 8.12 -2.85 0.23
N PRO A 101 9.34 -2.28 0.35
CA PRO A 101 10.07 -1.73 -0.79
C PRO A 101 10.38 -2.77 -1.87
N ASP A 102 10.55 -4.04 -1.47
CA ASP A 102 10.74 -5.17 -2.38
C ASP A 102 9.56 -5.35 -3.34
N LYS A 103 8.33 -5.04 -2.91
CA LYS A 103 7.13 -5.14 -3.76
C LYS A 103 7.13 -4.07 -4.86
N PHE A 104 7.56 -2.85 -4.54
CA PHE A 104 7.71 -1.79 -5.55
C PHE A 104 8.77 -2.15 -6.59
N HIS A 105 9.93 -2.67 -6.15
CA HIS A 105 10.97 -3.11 -7.06
C HIS A 105 10.52 -4.27 -7.96
N ALA A 106 9.81 -5.25 -7.39
CA ALA A 106 9.25 -6.36 -8.16
C ALA A 106 8.22 -5.86 -9.19
N ALA A 107 7.35 -4.92 -8.81
CA ALA A 107 6.35 -4.34 -9.70
C ALA A 107 6.97 -3.54 -10.85
N ILE A 108 7.97 -2.70 -10.58
CA ILE A 108 8.72 -1.99 -11.63
C ILE A 108 9.35 -2.98 -12.59
N LYS A 109 10.06 -3.99 -12.06
CA LYS A 109 10.76 -4.96 -12.90
C LYS A 109 9.79 -5.71 -13.82
N ALA A 110 8.68 -6.22 -13.28
CA ALA A 110 7.68 -6.91 -14.08
C ALA A 110 7.05 -6.00 -15.14
N THR A 111 6.79 -4.74 -14.79
CA THR A 111 6.23 -3.75 -15.73
C THR A 111 7.19 -3.41 -16.87
N ASP A 112 8.47 -3.20 -16.54
CA ASP A 112 9.53 -2.89 -17.51
C ASP A 112 9.75 -4.08 -18.46
N GLU A 113 9.70 -5.31 -17.94
CA GLU A 113 9.75 -6.55 -18.75
C GLU A 113 8.54 -6.69 -19.69
N ASP A 114 7.32 -6.46 -19.19
CA ASP A 114 6.09 -6.57 -19.98
C ASP A 114 5.99 -5.53 -21.10
N LEU A 115 6.45 -4.31 -20.85
CA LEU A 115 6.37 -3.19 -21.80
C LEU A 115 7.63 -3.03 -22.65
N GLY A 116 8.71 -3.77 -22.34
CA GLY A 116 10.00 -3.61 -23.02
C GLY A 116 10.61 -2.23 -22.85
N ILE A 117 10.44 -1.63 -21.66
CA ILE A 117 10.94 -0.28 -21.33
C ILE A 117 11.90 -0.33 -20.14
N GLN A 118 12.56 0.79 -19.88
CA GLN A 118 13.38 1.01 -18.68
C GLN A 118 12.87 2.27 -17.99
N THR A 119 11.93 2.10 -17.06
CA THR A 119 11.29 3.26 -16.42
C THR A 119 12.26 4.03 -15.56
N THR A 120 13.16 3.31 -14.88
CA THR A 120 14.08 3.93 -13.94
C THR A 120 15.20 4.74 -14.59
N GLU A 121 15.40 4.61 -15.90
CA GLU A 121 16.45 5.30 -16.65
C GLU A 121 15.94 6.54 -17.40
N ASN A 122 14.63 6.81 -17.35
CA ASN A 122 14.01 7.93 -18.05
C ASN A 122 13.41 8.94 -17.07
N GLU A 123 14.09 10.07 -16.89
CA GLU A 123 13.67 11.11 -15.94
C GLU A 123 12.30 11.69 -16.27
N VAL A 124 12.02 11.96 -17.55
CA VAL A 124 10.73 12.49 -18.02
C VAL A 124 9.59 11.54 -17.69
N ARG A 125 9.81 10.23 -17.82
CA ARG A 125 8.81 9.21 -17.44
C ARG A 125 8.59 9.18 -15.93
N MET A 126 9.64 9.30 -15.12
CA MET A 126 9.49 9.41 -13.66
C MET A 126 8.71 10.66 -13.25
N ASP A 127 8.99 11.81 -13.87
CA ASP A 127 8.24 13.04 -13.61
C ASP A 127 6.77 12.88 -13.96
N TRP A 128 6.48 12.23 -15.07
CA TRP A 128 5.10 11.92 -15.42
C TRP A 128 4.44 10.98 -14.40
N VAL A 129 5.12 9.90 -13.99
CA VAL A 129 4.60 8.96 -12.97
C VAL A 129 4.30 9.70 -11.67
N LEU A 130 5.18 10.61 -11.24
CA LEU A 130 4.97 11.44 -10.06
C LEU A 130 3.76 12.37 -10.24
N SER A 131 3.67 13.09 -11.35
CA SER A 131 2.50 13.93 -11.67
C SER A 131 1.19 13.12 -11.68
N PHE A 132 1.23 11.91 -12.24
CA PHE A 132 0.09 10.99 -12.27
C PHE A 132 -0.37 10.62 -10.85
N LEU A 133 0.57 10.19 -10.01
CA LEU A 133 0.31 9.79 -8.63
C LEU A 133 -0.18 10.97 -7.78
N TYR A 134 0.36 12.17 -8.01
CA TYR A 134 -0.10 13.38 -7.31
C TYR A 134 -1.51 13.79 -7.72
N GLY A 135 -1.83 13.77 -9.02
CA GLY A 135 -3.17 14.08 -9.50
C GLY A 135 -4.23 13.12 -8.97
N LEU A 136 -4.01 11.80 -9.10
CA LEU A 136 -4.93 10.80 -8.57
C LEU A 136 -5.06 10.86 -7.04
N GLY A 137 -3.94 11.03 -6.35
CA GLY A 137 -3.96 11.16 -4.90
C GLY A 137 -4.74 12.39 -4.41
N ALA A 138 -4.67 13.50 -5.15
CA ALA A 138 -5.49 14.68 -4.91
C ALA A 138 -6.98 14.44 -5.21
N GLN A 139 -7.31 13.73 -6.29
CA GLN A 139 -8.69 13.31 -6.57
C GLN A 139 -9.25 12.48 -5.41
N PHE A 140 -8.51 11.47 -4.94
CA PHE A 140 -8.95 10.64 -3.80
C PHE A 140 -9.12 11.42 -2.50
N ILE A 141 -8.39 12.52 -2.31
CA ILE A 141 -8.63 13.44 -1.18
C ILE A 141 -9.99 14.12 -1.31
N LEU A 142 -10.33 14.56 -2.51
CA LEU A 142 -11.57 15.30 -2.77
C LEU A 142 -12.79 14.36 -2.71
N ASP A 143 -12.60 13.09 -3.09
CA ASP A 143 -13.61 12.02 -2.97
C ASP A 143 -13.70 11.43 -1.54
N ASP A 144 -13.05 12.05 -0.54
CA ASP A 144 -12.97 11.58 0.85
C ASP A 144 -12.43 10.14 1.01
N SER A 145 -11.64 9.66 0.04
CA SER A 145 -11.01 8.34 0.04
C SER A 145 -9.59 8.38 0.61
N GLU A 146 -9.47 8.72 1.89
CA GLU A 146 -8.17 8.91 2.58
C GLU A 146 -7.21 7.72 2.41
N SER A 147 -7.73 6.49 2.47
CA SER A 147 -6.91 5.28 2.36
C SER A 147 -6.23 5.16 0.98
N ARG A 148 -6.95 5.48 -0.09
CA ARG A 148 -6.41 5.48 -1.46
C ARG A 148 -5.43 6.63 -1.66
N ALA A 149 -5.76 7.81 -1.15
CA ALA A 149 -4.85 8.95 -1.18
C ALA A 149 -3.53 8.67 -0.42
N ARG A 150 -3.55 7.98 0.73
CA ARG A 150 -2.32 7.58 1.45
C ARG A 150 -1.48 6.62 0.62
N MET A 151 -2.11 5.63 -0.03
CA MET A 151 -1.41 4.68 -0.87
C MET A 151 -0.71 5.36 -2.05
N HIS A 152 -1.38 6.29 -2.73
CA HIS A 152 -0.76 7.04 -3.84
C HIS A 152 0.40 7.92 -3.36
N ALA A 153 0.30 8.50 -2.16
CA ALA A 153 1.38 9.29 -1.58
C ALA A 153 2.59 8.40 -1.25
N GLU A 154 2.35 7.19 -0.74
CA GLU A 154 3.41 6.22 -0.47
C GLU A 154 4.13 5.79 -1.76
N ILE A 155 3.38 5.45 -2.81
CA ILE A 155 3.95 5.10 -4.12
C ILE A 155 4.74 6.29 -4.67
N ALA A 156 4.20 7.51 -4.59
CA ALA A 156 4.88 8.71 -5.06
C ALA A 156 6.21 8.94 -4.31
N CYS A 157 6.21 8.84 -2.97
CA CYS A 157 7.44 8.95 -2.18
C CYS A 157 8.48 7.89 -2.57
N PHE A 158 8.06 6.67 -2.90
CA PHE A 158 8.97 5.65 -3.40
C PHE A 158 9.60 6.07 -4.74
N PHE A 159 8.81 6.58 -5.69
CA PHE A 159 9.35 7.07 -6.97
C PHE A 159 10.23 8.31 -6.79
N GLU A 160 9.95 9.20 -5.83
CA GLU A 160 10.85 10.32 -5.51
C GLU A 160 12.20 9.84 -4.98
N LEU A 161 12.20 8.83 -4.11
CA LEU A 161 13.44 8.22 -3.60
C LEU A 161 14.23 7.54 -4.73
N LEU A 162 13.53 6.86 -5.63
CA LEU A 162 14.15 6.23 -6.79
C LEU A 162 14.73 7.26 -7.75
N LYS A 163 13.99 8.34 -8.02
CA LYS A 163 14.46 9.48 -8.82
C LYS A 163 15.70 10.11 -8.20
N CYS A 164 15.68 10.35 -6.89
CA CYS A 164 16.82 10.85 -6.12
C CYS A 164 18.05 9.93 -6.26
N ALA A 165 17.86 8.63 -6.08
CA ALA A 165 18.94 7.65 -6.18
C ALA A 165 19.54 7.57 -7.60
N THR A 166 18.72 7.67 -8.64
CA THR A 166 19.18 7.54 -10.03
C THR A 166 19.76 8.83 -10.61
N PHE A 167 19.11 9.97 -10.35
CA PHE A 167 19.44 11.25 -11.00
C PHE A 167 20.10 12.27 -10.05
N GLY A 168 20.31 11.92 -8.78
CA GLY A 168 20.95 12.80 -7.80
C GLY A 168 20.11 14.02 -7.42
N THR A 169 18.78 13.91 -7.49
CA THR A 169 17.87 14.98 -7.03
C THR A 169 17.93 15.13 -5.51
N GLU A 170 17.36 16.21 -4.99
CA GLU A 170 17.25 16.40 -3.54
C GLU A 170 16.48 15.23 -2.90
N GLN A 171 16.95 14.79 -1.73
CA GLN A 171 16.31 13.72 -1.00
C GLN A 171 14.92 14.18 -0.55
N PRO A 172 13.85 13.46 -0.92
CA PRO A 172 12.52 13.87 -0.52
C PRO A 172 12.41 13.83 1.01
N GLU A 173 11.72 14.81 1.58
CA GLU A 173 11.28 14.73 2.98
C GLU A 173 10.38 13.50 3.10
N PHE A 174 10.91 12.40 3.65
CA PHE A 174 10.16 11.18 3.83
C PHE A 174 9.10 11.41 4.91
N PHE A 175 7.90 11.78 4.48
CA PHE A 175 6.76 11.94 5.37
C PHE A 175 6.27 10.56 5.83
N GLU A 176 5.76 10.48 7.06
CA GLU A 176 5.01 9.34 7.58
C GLU A 176 3.63 9.22 6.86
N THR A 177 3.61 9.15 5.53
CA THR A 177 2.40 9.18 4.69
C THR A 177 1.46 8.00 4.96
N GLN A 178 2.02 6.83 5.34
CA GLN A 178 1.26 5.63 5.69
C GLN A 178 0.25 5.86 6.83
N ILE A 179 0.54 6.80 7.74
CA ILE A 179 -0.26 7.09 8.94
C ILE A 179 -0.73 8.54 8.99
N ALA A 180 -0.57 9.29 7.89
CA ALA A 180 -0.93 10.69 7.84
C ALA A 180 -2.43 10.86 8.05
N ASP A 181 -2.79 11.75 8.99
CA ASP A 181 -4.15 12.31 9.03
C ASP A 181 -4.45 13.11 7.75
N ILE A 182 -5.74 13.30 7.47
CA ILE A 182 -6.20 14.03 6.29
C ILE A 182 -5.55 15.42 6.16
N HIS A 183 -5.33 16.14 7.26
CA HIS A 183 -4.68 17.45 7.20
C HIS A 183 -3.22 17.35 6.75
N THR A 184 -2.48 16.38 7.26
CA THR A 184 -1.12 16.09 6.81
C THR A 184 -1.10 15.64 5.34
N LEU A 185 -2.06 14.83 4.92
CA LEU A 185 -2.17 14.32 3.55
C LEU A 185 -2.50 15.43 2.56
N VAL A 186 -3.50 16.27 2.83
CA VAL A 186 -3.83 17.46 2.02
C VAL A 186 -2.63 18.40 1.95
N SER A 187 -1.96 18.65 3.07
CA SER A 187 -0.75 19.48 3.08
C SER A 187 0.39 18.88 2.25
N PHE A 188 0.50 17.55 2.17
CA PHE A 188 1.48 16.88 1.32
C PHE A 188 1.19 17.14 -0.16
N TYR A 189 -0.01 16.80 -0.64
CA TYR A 189 -0.35 16.97 -2.06
C TYR A 189 -0.32 18.44 -2.50
N ARG A 190 -0.80 19.35 -1.65
CA ARG A 190 -0.78 20.79 -1.92
C ARG A 190 0.62 21.36 -2.14
N LYS A 191 1.65 20.78 -1.50
CA LYS A 191 3.05 21.17 -1.73
C LYS A 191 3.62 20.62 -3.04
N LYS A 192 3.02 19.55 -3.56
CA LYS A 192 3.51 18.83 -4.75
C LYS A 192 2.87 19.34 -6.04
N ILE A 193 1.62 19.81 -5.97
CA ILE A 193 0.88 20.31 -7.13
C ILE A 193 0.20 21.66 -6.85
N PRO A 194 0.23 22.61 -7.81
CA PRO A 194 -0.49 23.87 -7.69
C PRO A 194 -1.97 23.68 -8.06
N CYS A 195 -2.80 23.27 -7.10
CA CYS A 195 -4.24 23.03 -7.31
C CYS A 195 -5.10 23.75 -6.27
N SER A 196 -5.99 24.63 -6.72
CA SER A 196 -6.89 25.40 -5.83
C SER A 196 -7.90 24.53 -5.08
N CYS A 197 -8.33 23.40 -5.65
CA CYS A 197 -9.20 22.44 -4.96
C CYS A 197 -8.56 21.94 -3.65
N LEU A 198 -7.23 21.79 -3.63
CA LEU A 198 -6.50 21.43 -2.42
C LEU A 198 -6.33 22.58 -1.44
N ASP A 199 -6.32 23.83 -1.91
CA ASP A 199 -6.36 25.00 -1.02
C ASP A 199 -7.69 25.04 -0.27
N GLU A 200 -8.81 24.84 -0.97
CA GLU A 200 -10.15 24.76 -0.37
C GLU A 200 -10.25 23.62 0.63
N LYS A 201 -9.89 22.40 0.21
CA LYS A 201 -9.88 21.23 1.10
C LYS A 201 -8.97 21.44 2.31
N TYR A 202 -7.84 22.13 2.14
CA TYR A 202 -6.94 22.45 3.25
C TYR A 202 -7.61 23.36 4.29
N GLU A 203 -8.37 24.37 3.85
CA GLU A 203 -9.08 25.26 4.75
C GLU A 203 -10.15 24.53 5.58
N GLU A 204 -10.78 23.48 5.02
CA GLU A 204 -11.69 22.59 5.74
C GLU A 204 -10.96 21.78 6.82
N VAL A 205 -9.80 21.19 6.47
CA VAL A 205 -9.14 20.21 7.33
C VAL A 205 -8.04 20.80 8.23
N LYS A 206 -7.64 22.07 8.07
CA LYS A 206 -6.53 22.69 8.85
C LYS A 206 -6.72 22.65 10.36
N SER A 207 -7.97 22.53 10.83
CA SER A 207 -8.33 22.43 12.24
C SER A 207 -8.28 20.99 12.79
N VAL A 208 -8.20 19.98 11.92
CA VAL A 208 -8.08 18.57 12.31
C VAL A 208 -6.78 18.39 13.09
N SER A 209 -6.92 17.78 14.28
CA SER A 209 -5.79 17.51 15.15
C SER A 209 -4.82 16.54 14.46
N LYS A 210 -3.61 17.02 14.17
CA LYS A 210 -2.53 16.18 13.65
C LYS A 210 -2.27 15.01 14.61
N VAL A 211 -2.10 13.82 14.07
CA VAL A 211 -1.75 12.62 14.84
C VAL A 211 -0.37 12.12 14.42
N GLY A 212 0.22 11.28 15.25
CA GLY A 212 1.37 10.49 14.88
C GLY A 212 1.39 9.17 15.64
N LEU A 213 2.30 8.28 15.25
CA LEU A 213 2.37 6.92 15.75
C LEU A 213 3.43 6.76 16.85
N CYS A 214 3.04 6.22 17.99
CA CYS A 214 4.00 5.76 18.98
C CYS A 214 4.75 4.55 18.42
N ARG A 215 6.07 4.63 18.36
CA ARG A 215 6.91 3.56 17.80
C ARG A 215 7.03 2.34 18.71
N ASN A 216 6.70 2.47 20.00
CA ASN A 216 6.63 1.32 20.90
C ASN A 216 5.56 0.32 20.43
N LEU A 217 5.96 -0.90 20.09
CA LEU A 217 5.03 -1.94 19.63
C LEU A 217 4.08 -2.43 20.72
N ASN A 218 4.43 -2.21 21.99
CA ASN A 218 3.61 -2.58 23.14
C ASN A 218 2.78 -1.40 23.67
N CYS A 219 2.69 -0.31 22.90
CA CYS A 219 1.91 0.86 23.29
C CYS A 219 0.43 0.47 23.49
N SER A 220 -0.16 0.86 24.61
CA SER A 220 -1.56 0.55 24.93
C SER A 220 -2.57 1.45 24.21
N LEU A 221 -2.11 2.47 23.46
CA LEU A 221 -3.00 3.36 22.73
C LEU A 221 -3.58 2.65 21.49
N PRO A 222 -4.88 2.82 21.19
CA PRO A 222 -5.48 2.24 19.99
C PRO A 222 -4.75 2.68 18.71
N GLY A 223 -4.31 1.70 17.91
CA GLY A 223 -3.52 1.95 16.69
C GLY A 223 -2.20 2.69 16.93
N HIS A 224 -1.77 2.80 18.19
CA HIS A 224 -0.61 3.55 18.66
C HIS A 224 -0.68 5.06 18.30
N LEU A 225 -1.88 5.58 18.04
CA LEU A 225 -2.08 6.96 17.61
C LEU A 225 -2.13 7.92 18.82
N VAL A 226 -1.44 9.05 18.68
CA VAL A 226 -1.41 10.12 19.68
C VAL A 226 -1.44 11.48 18.99
N LYS A 227 -2.05 12.49 19.62
CA LYS A 227 -2.00 13.87 19.12
C LYS A 227 -0.54 14.30 18.96
N ARG A 228 -0.17 14.80 17.79
CA ARG A 228 1.21 15.14 17.44
C ARG A 228 1.82 16.18 18.40
N SER A 229 1.00 17.10 18.92
CA SER A 229 1.42 18.09 19.92
C SER A 229 1.81 17.50 21.28
N LYS A 230 1.44 16.24 21.56
CA LYS A 230 1.78 15.52 22.78
C LYS A 230 2.87 14.46 22.56
N MET A 231 3.39 14.33 21.34
CA MET A 231 4.43 13.35 21.04
C MET A 231 5.78 13.79 21.57
N LEU A 232 6.54 12.82 22.07
CA LEU A 232 7.93 12.96 22.43
C LEU A 232 8.80 12.41 21.30
N TYR A 233 9.84 13.13 20.93
CA TYR A 233 10.83 12.65 19.98
C TYR A 233 12.05 12.12 20.75
N CYS A 234 12.67 11.07 20.23
CA CYS A 234 13.92 10.57 20.76
C CYS A 234 14.98 11.67 20.67
N THR A 235 15.52 12.08 21.80
CA THR A 235 16.54 13.14 21.84
C THR A 235 17.88 12.73 21.21
N ALA A 236 18.10 11.43 21.01
CA ALA A 236 19.34 10.93 20.40
C ALA A 236 19.30 10.95 18.87
N CYS A 237 18.21 10.48 18.25
CA CYS A 237 18.10 10.42 16.78
C CYS A 237 17.21 11.50 16.17
N GLY A 238 16.32 12.12 16.95
CA GLY A 238 15.35 13.12 16.46
C GLY A 238 14.22 12.57 15.60
N THR A 239 14.28 11.31 15.15
CA THR A 239 13.34 10.76 14.16
C THR A 239 12.25 9.87 14.76
N THR A 240 12.54 9.19 15.87
CA THR A 240 11.61 8.23 16.46
C THR A 240 10.69 8.89 17.48
N ASN A 241 9.39 8.65 17.34
CA ASN A 241 8.31 9.31 18.06
C ASN A 241 7.62 8.36 19.06
N TYR A 242 7.29 8.87 20.25
CA TYR A 242 6.68 8.13 21.35
C TYR A 242 5.56 8.93 22.00
N CYS A 243 4.53 8.25 22.51
CA CYS A 243 3.45 8.92 23.24
C CYS A 243 3.85 9.30 24.68
N SER A 244 4.90 8.67 25.23
CA SER A 244 5.37 8.92 26.60
C SER A 244 6.81 8.47 26.78
N ARG A 245 7.43 8.86 27.91
CA ARG A 245 8.81 8.46 28.25
C ARG A 245 8.91 6.97 28.56
N GLU A 246 7.87 6.40 29.15
CA GLU A 246 7.76 4.98 29.47
C GLU A 246 7.81 4.15 28.19
N CYS A 247 7.03 4.54 27.16
CA CYS A 247 7.07 3.88 25.85
C CYS A 247 8.45 3.96 25.20
N GLN A 248 9.15 5.09 25.33
CA GLN A 248 10.52 5.22 24.84
C GLN A 248 11.49 4.27 25.56
N VAL A 249 11.40 4.18 26.90
CA VAL A 249 12.27 3.31 27.70
C VAL A 249 12.00 1.83 27.42
N GLU A 250 10.74 1.45 27.27
CA GLU A 250 10.35 0.09 26.93
C GLU A 250 10.90 -0.33 25.56
N ASP A 251 10.75 0.53 24.55
CA ASP A 251 11.22 0.28 23.20
C ASP A 251 12.75 0.39 23.04
N TRP A 252 13.44 0.97 24.03
CA TRP A 252 14.87 1.28 23.95
C TRP A 252 15.75 0.09 23.55
N LYS A 253 15.40 -1.13 24.00
CA LYS A 253 16.16 -2.35 23.68
C LYS A 253 16.20 -2.65 22.19
N ARG A 254 15.11 -2.35 21.48
CA ARG A 254 14.98 -2.51 20.03
C ARG A 254 15.52 -1.29 19.30
N HIS A 255 15.07 -0.10 19.71
CA HIS A 255 15.41 1.17 19.06
C HIS A 255 16.91 1.48 19.06
N LYS A 256 17.66 1.16 20.11
CA LYS A 256 19.11 1.47 20.15
C LYS A 256 19.97 0.69 19.13
N LYS A 257 19.38 -0.28 18.42
CA LYS A 257 20.06 -1.13 17.42
C LYS A 257 19.91 -0.60 16.00
N THR A 258 19.02 0.37 15.79
CA THR A 258 18.81 1.09 14.54
C THR A 258 19.51 2.43 14.60
#